data_AF-A0A2D7Q407-F1
#
_entry.id   AF-A0A2D7Q407-F1
#
_cell.length_a   1.000
_cell.length_b   1.000
_cell.length_c   1.000
_cell.angle_alpha   90.00
_cell.angle_beta   90.00
_cell.angle_gamma   90.00
#
_symmetry.space_group_name_H-M   'P 1'
#
loop_
_entity.id
_entity.type
_entity.pdbx_description
1 polymer ?
#
loop_
_entity_poly.entity_id
_entity_poly.type
_entity_poly.pdbx_seq_one_letter_code
_entity_poly.pdbx_strand_id
1 'polypeptide(L)'
;MKTSSAKAKGRRFQQWVRDKLIETLNVHPEDVESRSMGAGGEDLIMARAAREKFPYSIECKNQESLNVWKSYEQAESNSGDYEPVVFIKRNNQKPLVVVDAEYFVKLHQMLPKEYNIDELY
;
A
#
# COMPACT_ATOMS: atom_id res chain seq x y z
N MET A 1 -13.27 15.04 -13.58
CA MET A 1 -13.49 13.58 -13.63
C MET A 1 -14.78 13.29 -12.88
N LYS A 2 -15.68 12.44 -13.40
CA LYS A 2 -16.91 12.05 -12.66
C LYS A 2 -16.54 11.25 -11.40
N THR A 3 -17.29 11.42 -10.32
CA THR A 3 -17.05 10.74 -9.03
C THR A 3 -16.99 9.22 -9.18
N SER A 4 -17.86 8.63 -10.00
CA SER A 4 -17.87 7.19 -10.29
C SER A 4 -16.58 6.71 -10.97
N SER A 5 -16.05 7.49 -11.92
CA SER A 5 -14.79 7.19 -12.59
C SER A 5 -13.60 7.27 -11.63
N ALA A 6 -13.60 8.25 -10.72
CA ALA A 6 -12.56 8.38 -9.69
C ALA A 6 -12.59 7.18 -8.72
N LYS A 7 -13.78 6.79 -8.24
CA LYS A 7 -13.95 5.60 -7.39
C LYS A 7 -13.51 4.31 -8.10
N ALA A 8 -13.85 4.14 -9.38
CA ALA A 8 -13.41 2.98 -10.16
C ALA A 8 -11.89 2.96 -10.36
N LYS A 9 -11.27 4.12 -10.56
CA LYS A 9 -9.81 4.27 -10.68
C LYS A 9 -9.09 3.93 -9.36
N GLY A 10 -9.64 4.36 -8.22
CA GLY A 10 -9.16 3.98 -6.89
C GLY A 10 -9.24 2.47 -6.65
N ARG A 11 -10.43 1.88 -6.87
CA ARG A 11 -10.65 0.44 -6.71
C ARG A 11 -9.70 -0.41 -7.54
N ARG A 12 -9.50 -0.07 -8.82
CA ARG A 12 -8.55 -0.80 -9.68
C ARG A 12 -7.12 -0.73 -9.15
N PHE A 13 -6.74 0.39 -8.53
CA PHE A 13 -5.40 0.52 -7.97
C PHE A 13 -5.24 -0.29 -6.67
N GLN A 14 -6.25 -0.31 -5.80
CA GLN A 14 -6.29 -1.18 -4.62
C GLN A 14 -6.16 -2.66 -5.04
N GLN A 15 -6.94 -3.08 -6.04
CA GLN A 15 -6.87 -4.44 -6.59
C GLN A 15 -5.49 -4.75 -7.16
N TRP A 16 -4.87 -3.81 -7.88
CA TRP A 16 -3.51 -3.98 -8.38
C TRP A 16 -2.49 -4.18 -7.25
N VAL A 17 -2.59 -3.44 -6.14
CA VAL A 17 -1.70 -3.61 -4.98
C VAL A 17 -1.90 -5.01 -4.38
N ARG A 18 -3.16 -5.43 -4.16
CA ARG A 18 -3.48 -6.79 -3.70
C ARG A 18 -2.85 -7.85 -4.61
N ASP A 19 -3.04 -7.72 -5.92
CA ASP A 19 -2.54 -8.69 -6.91
C ASP A 19 -1.00 -8.76 -6.85
N LYS A 20 -0.31 -7.64 -6.59
CA LYS A 20 1.15 -7.63 -6.40
C LYS A 20 1.59 -8.38 -5.15
N LEU A 21 0.85 -8.30 -4.04
CA LEU A 21 1.14 -9.08 -2.84
C LEU A 21 0.97 -10.58 -3.10
N ILE A 22 -0.07 -10.97 -3.85
CA ILE A 22 -0.30 -12.35 -4.24
C ILE A 22 0.83 -12.85 -5.15
N GLU A 23 1.13 -12.14 -6.23
CA GLU A 23 2.11 -12.55 -7.24
C GLU A 23 3.55 -12.55 -6.72
N THR A 24 3.92 -11.52 -5.96
CA THR A 24 5.33 -11.25 -5.62
C THR A 24 5.71 -11.85 -4.26
N LEU A 25 4.80 -11.81 -3.29
CA LEU A 25 5.04 -12.32 -1.94
C LEU A 25 4.37 -13.69 -1.72
N ASN A 26 3.73 -14.24 -2.75
CA ASN A 26 3.02 -15.52 -2.69
C ASN A 26 1.96 -15.53 -1.56
N VAL A 27 1.28 -14.40 -1.33
CA VAL A 27 0.15 -14.32 -0.39
C VAL A 27 -1.02 -15.11 -0.96
N HIS A 28 -1.69 -15.92 -0.14
CA HIS A 28 -2.86 -16.66 -0.61
C HIS A 28 -4.01 -15.69 -0.93
N PRO A 29 -4.76 -15.85 -2.04
CA PRO A 29 -5.83 -14.94 -2.41
C PRO A 29 -6.96 -14.79 -1.37
N GLU A 30 -7.17 -15.80 -0.53
CA GLU A 30 -8.15 -15.76 0.55
C GLU A 30 -7.65 -14.98 1.79
N ASP A 31 -6.35 -14.73 1.89
CA ASP A 31 -5.75 -14.00 3.00
C ASP A 31 -5.67 -12.48 2.74
N VAL A 32 -6.08 -12.00 1.56
CA VAL A 32 -6.05 -10.57 1.21
C VAL A 32 -7.20 -10.16 0.30
N GLU A 33 -7.97 -9.15 0.72
CA GLU A 33 -9.07 -8.59 -0.06
C GLU A 33 -9.04 -7.05 -0.10
N SER A 34 -9.47 -6.46 -1.22
CA SER A 34 -9.66 -5.01 -1.33
C SER A 34 -11.00 -4.60 -0.73
N ARG A 35 -10.98 -3.64 0.18
CA ARG A 35 -12.18 -3.11 0.82
C ARG A 35 -13.05 -2.32 -0.18
N SER A 36 -14.35 -2.24 0.11
CA SER A 36 -15.27 -1.45 -0.70
C SER A 36 -14.97 0.06 -0.58
N MET A 37 -15.09 0.78 -1.70
CA MET A 37 -14.80 2.21 -1.74
C MET A 37 -15.69 3.00 -0.75
N GLY A 38 -15.06 3.69 0.20
CA GLY A 38 -15.73 4.56 1.18
C GLY A 38 -16.09 3.87 2.50
N ALA A 39 -15.75 2.60 2.68
CA ALA A 39 -15.71 2.00 4.01
C ALA A 39 -14.50 2.55 4.80
N GLY A 40 -14.64 2.61 6.13
CA GLY A 40 -13.57 3.08 7.02
C GLY A 40 -12.49 2.02 7.25
N GLY A 41 -11.34 2.44 7.79
CA GLY A 41 -10.15 1.62 8.02
C GLY A 41 -9.29 1.44 6.76
N GLU A 42 -8.33 0.52 6.82
CA GLU A 42 -7.39 0.23 5.73
C GLU A 42 -8.04 -0.25 4.42
N ASP A 43 -7.34 -0.02 3.30
CA ASP A 43 -7.85 -0.33 1.96
C ASP A 43 -7.75 -1.81 1.58
N LEU A 44 -6.76 -2.54 2.12
CA LEU A 44 -6.67 -3.99 1.99
C LEU A 44 -6.88 -4.64 3.36
N ILE A 45 -7.83 -5.56 3.43
CA ILE A 45 -8.01 -6.41 4.62
C ILE A 45 -7.08 -7.60 4.45
N MET A 46 -6.21 -7.82 5.43
CA MET A 46 -5.21 -8.88 5.40
C MET A 46 -5.36 -9.79 6.62
N ALA A 47 -5.40 -11.10 6.38
CA ALA A 47 -5.30 -12.11 7.42
C ALA A 47 -3.88 -12.15 7.99
N ARG A 48 -3.72 -12.83 9.13
CA ARG A 48 -2.42 -12.96 9.81
C ARG A 48 -1.31 -13.49 8.90
N ALA A 49 -1.59 -14.51 8.08
CA ALA A 49 -0.59 -15.08 7.17
C ALA A 49 -0.10 -14.09 6.10
N ALA A 50 -0.98 -13.20 5.62
CA ALA A 50 -0.58 -12.11 4.74
C ALA A 50 0.27 -11.07 5.49
N ARG A 51 -0.08 -10.74 6.74
CA ARG A 51 0.67 -9.80 7.59
C ARG A 51 2.08 -10.27 7.92
N GLU A 52 2.28 -11.57 8.10
CA GLU A 52 3.61 -12.14 8.32
C GLU A 52 4.54 -11.89 7.11
N LYS A 53 3.98 -11.72 5.91
CA LYS A 53 4.71 -11.41 4.68
C LYS A 53 4.75 -9.92 4.34
N PHE A 54 3.71 -9.18 4.72
CA PHE A 54 3.58 -7.75 4.44
C PHE A 54 2.94 -7.03 5.66
N PRO A 55 3.75 -6.66 6.68
CA PRO A 55 3.27 -6.20 7.98
C PRO A 55 2.86 -4.71 8.00
N TYR A 56 2.15 -4.23 6.97
CA TYR A 56 1.86 -2.80 6.76
C TYR A 56 0.37 -2.53 6.57
N SER A 57 -0.15 -1.46 7.16
CA SER A 57 -1.48 -0.95 6.81
C SER A 57 -1.41 -0.17 5.51
N ILE A 58 -2.30 -0.47 4.56
CA ILE A 58 -2.23 0.05 3.20
C ILE A 58 -3.34 1.07 2.96
N GLU A 59 -2.95 2.25 2.46
CA GLU A 59 -3.82 3.24 1.85
C GLU A 59 -3.43 3.44 0.37
N CYS A 60 -4.40 3.49 -0.55
CA CYS A 60 -4.19 3.60 -1.98
C CYS A 60 -4.78 4.90 -2.55
N LYS A 61 -3.94 5.72 -3.17
CA LYS A 61 -4.34 6.98 -3.82
C LYS A 61 -3.97 6.98 -5.29
N ASN A 62 -4.98 6.98 -6.16
CA ASN A 62 -4.80 7.14 -7.60
C ASN A 62 -5.43 8.45 -8.10
N GLN A 63 -4.70 9.55 -7.98
CA GLN A 63 -5.20 10.92 -8.19
C GLN A 63 -4.15 11.78 -8.90
N GLU A 64 -4.57 12.65 -9.83
CA GLU A 64 -3.64 13.53 -10.57
C GLU A 64 -3.03 14.62 -9.68
N SER A 65 -3.85 15.22 -8.80
CA SER A 65 -3.41 16.10 -7.74
C SER A 65 -3.64 15.38 -6.41
N LEU A 66 -2.57 15.24 -5.63
CA LEU A 66 -2.57 14.48 -4.37
C LEU A 66 -1.93 15.34 -3.28
N ASN A 67 -2.63 15.50 -2.16
CA ASN A 67 -2.01 15.99 -0.93
C ASN A 67 -1.45 14.78 -0.17
N VAL A 68 -0.13 14.64 -0.20
CA VAL A 68 0.57 13.48 0.38
C VAL A 68 0.41 13.47 1.90
N TRP A 69 0.56 14.60 2.58
CA TRP A 69 0.43 14.70 4.03
C TRP A 69 -0.95 14.27 4.51
N LYS A 70 -2.01 14.80 3.90
CA LYS A 70 -3.38 14.39 4.23
C LYS A 70 -3.65 12.90 3.97
N SER A 71 -3.01 12.35 2.95
CA SER A 71 -3.15 10.92 2.63
C SER A 71 -2.41 10.05 3.64
N TYR A 72 -1.26 10.52 4.12
CA TYR A 72 -0.48 9.85 5.17
C TYR A 72 -1.20 9.91 6.52
N GLU A 73 -1.71 11.07 6.92
CA GLU A 73 -2.56 11.24 8.12
C GLU A 73 -3.77 10.28 8.09
N GLN A 74 -4.39 10.09 6.93
CA GLN A 74 -5.47 9.13 6.78
C GLN A 74 -4.98 7.69 6.99
N ALA A 75 -3.82 7.33 6.41
CA ALA A 75 -3.24 6.02 6.59
C ALA A 75 -2.90 5.75 8.07
N GLU A 76 -2.27 6.70 8.76
CA GLU A 76 -2.00 6.65 10.21
C GLU A 76 -3.26 6.43 11.02
N SER A 77 -4.33 7.20 10.74
CA SER A 77 -5.60 7.07 11.46
C SER A 77 -6.27 5.70 11.26
N ASN A 78 -5.96 5.02 10.16
CA ASN A 78 -6.56 3.75 9.76
C ASN A 78 -5.62 2.55 10.04
N SER A 79 -4.40 2.77 10.52
CA SER A 79 -3.37 1.72 10.56
C SER A 79 -3.42 0.81 11.76
N GLY A 80 -4.11 1.21 12.82
CA GLY A 80 -4.12 0.46 14.08
C GLY A 80 -2.69 0.27 14.58
N ASP A 81 -2.30 -0.99 14.80
CA ASP A 81 -0.96 -1.35 15.30
C ASP A 81 0.09 -1.57 14.17
N TYR A 82 -0.31 -1.42 12.90
CA TYR A 82 0.59 -1.65 11.76
C TYR A 82 1.22 -0.35 11.26
N GLU A 83 2.41 -0.47 10.66
CA GLU A 83 3.08 0.68 10.02
C GLU A 83 2.25 1.17 8.81
N PRO A 84 1.88 2.46 8.75
CA PRO A 84 1.11 3.02 7.64
C PRO A 84 1.96 3.21 6.39
N VAL A 85 1.46 2.73 5.25
CA VAL A 85 2.08 2.97 3.94
C VAL A 85 1.05 3.47 2.95
N VAL A 86 1.43 4.46 2.15
CA VAL A 86 0.55 5.02 1.12
C VAL A 86 1.07 4.66 -0.26
N PHE A 87 0.35 3.78 -0.94
CA PHE A 87 0.55 3.54 -2.36
C PHE A 87 -0.05 4.71 -3.14
N ILE A 88 0.76 5.35 -3.98
CA ILE A 88 0.35 6.52 -4.77
C ILE A 88 0.56 6.28 -6.25
N LYS A 89 -0.36 6.80 -7.06
CA LYS A 89 -0.28 6.69 -8.52
C LYS A 89 -0.96 7.87 -9.23
N ARG A 90 -0.40 8.25 -10.37
CA ARG A 90 -1.04 9.11 -11.38
C ARG A 90 -1.30 8.33 -12.68
N ASN A 91 -2.15 8.86 -13.54
CA ASN A 91 -2.36 8.27 -14.87
C ASN A 91 -1.03 8.19 -15.63
N ASN A 92 -0.78 7.04 -16.27
CA ASN A 92 0.42 6.78 -17.06
C ASN A 92 1.76 6.95 -16.32
N GLN A 93 1.72 6.97 -14.97
CA GLN A 93 2.91 6.98 -14.13
C GLN A 93 3.04 5.64 -13.41
N LYS A 94 4.29 5.26 -13.13
CA LYS A 94 4.59 4.13 -12.25
C LYS A 94 4.03 4.40 -10.85
N PRO A 95 3.45 3.40 -10.16
CA PRO A 95 3.11 3.51 -8.76
C PRO A 95 4.35 3.78 -7.90
N LEU A 96 4.19 4.59 -6.86
CA LEU A 96 5.21 4.83 -5.83
C LEU A 96 4.60 4.52 -4.46
N VAL A 97 5.45 4.40 -3.44
CA VAL A 97 5.03 4.20 -2.06
C VAL A 97 5.60 5.32 -1.20
N VAL A 98 4.78 5.86 -0.31
CA VAL A 98 5.17 6.82 0.72
C VAL A 98 5.14 6.12 2.07
N VAL A 99 6.22 6.29 2.82
CA VAL A 99 6.44 5.76 4.17
C VAL A 99 7.07 6.86 5.01
N ASP A 100 7.04 6.73 6.33
CA ASP A 100 7.84 7.61 7.20
C ASP A 100 9.34 7.48 6.85
N ALA A 101 10.02 8.63 6.86
CA ALA A 101 11.42 8.69 6.45
C ALA A 101 12.34 8.02 7.47
N GLU A 102 12.07 8.17 8.77
CA GLU A 102 12.87 7.50 9.79
C GLU A 102 12.64 6.00 9.78
N TYR A 103 11.39 5.57 9.60
CA TYR A 103 11.02 4.17 9.42
C TYR A 103 11.81 3.56 8.26
N PHE A 104 11.82 4.21 7.09
CA PHE A 104 12.55 3.73 5.92
C PHE A 104 14.06 3.60 6.18
N VAL A 105 14.66 4.58 6.86
CA VAL A 105 16.09 4.52 7.22
C VAL A 105 16.35 3.38 8.22
N LYS A 106 15.47 3.18 9.22
CA LYS A 106 15.59 2.09 10.21
C LYS A 106 15.50 0.71 9.57
N LEU A 107 14.73 0.52 8.49
CA LEU A 107 14.69 -0.75 7.75
C LEU A 107 16.08 -1.25 7.34
N HIS A 108 17.00 -0.35 7.00
CA HIS A 108 18.37 -0.70 6.59
C HIS A 108 19.25 -1.22 7.74
N GLN A 109 18.79 -1.11 8.99
CA GLN A 109 19.42 -1.77 10.13
C GLN A 109 19.01 -3.24 10.24
N MET A 110 17.84 -3.59 9.71
CA MET A 110 17.25 -4.94 9.79
C MET A 110 17.55 -5.79 8.56
N LEU A 111 17.86 -5.15 7.42
CA LEU A 111 18.27 -5.86 6.21
C LEU A 111 19.64 -6.53 6.43
N PRO A 112 19.77 -7.84 6.15
CA PRO A 112 21.06 -8.51 6.18
C PRO A 112 22.01 -7.81 5.21
N LYS A 113 23.22 -7.48 5.68
CA LYS A 113 24.21 -6.68 4.92
C LYS A 113 24.73 -7.37 3.65
N GLU A 114 24.33 -8.61 3.43
CA GLU A 114 24.69 -9.44 2.29
C GLU A 114 23.77 -9.26 1.07
N TYR A 115 22.60 -8.62 1.22
CA TYR A 115 21.73 -8.28 0.09
C TYR A 115 22.12 -6.93 -0.50
N ASN A 116 22.50 -6.94 -1.78
CA ASN A 116 22.70 -5.71 -2.54
C ASN A 116 21.35 -5.22 -3.11
N ILE A 117 21.06 -3.93 -2.97
CA ILE A 117 19.83 -3.31 -3.53
C ILE A 117 19.73 -3.50 -5.05
N ASP A 118 20.88 -3.68 -5.72
CA ASP A 118 20.96 -3.96 -7.15
C ASP A 118 20.32 -5.30 -7.56
N GLU A 119 20.06 -6.22 -6.62
CA GLU A 119 19.41 -7.51 -6.88
C GLU A 119 17.86 -7.42 -6.93
N LEU A 120 17.28 -6.25 -6.64
CA LEU A 120 15.84 -6.02 -6.65
C LEU A 120 15.26 -5.64 -8.04
N TYR A 121 16.11 -5.57 -9.07
CA TYR A 121 15.76 -5.20 -10.45
C TYR A 121 16.08 -6.31 -11.45
#